data_AF-A0ABD0N510-F1
#
_entry.id   AF-A0ABD0N510-F1
#
_cell.length_a   1.000
_cell.length_b   1.000
_cell.length_c   1.000
_cell.angle_alpha   90.00
_cell.angle_beta   90.00
_cell.angle_gamma   90.00
#
_symmetry.space_group_name_H-M   'P 1'
#
loop_
_entity.id
_entity.type
_entity.pdbx_description
1 polymer ?
#
loop_
_entity_poly.entity_id
_entity_poly.type
_entity_poly.pdbx_seq_one_letter_code
_entity_poly.pdbx_strand_id
1 'polypeptide(L)'
;MANRGPSYGLSREVQEKIEQKYDQELESRLVDWIVAQCGGNIEKPQPGKQNFQNWLMDGTILCRLINSLYPRGKEPIKKIPETQMAFKQMEKISQFLQAAEA
;
A
#
# COMPACT_ATOMS: atom_id res chain seq x y z
N MET A 1 -10.28 -16.42 -9.95
CA MET A 1 -9.74 -17.72 -9.50
C MET A 1 -10.47 -18.12 -8.23
N ALA A 2 -11.00 -19.34 -8.23
CA ALA A 2 -11.85 -19.92 -7.19
C ALA A 2 -11.08 -20.27 -5.91
N ASN A 3 -11.83 -20.40 -4.80
CA ASN A 3 -11.44 -20.89 -3.46
C ASN A 3 -11.14 -19.83 -2.38
N ARG A 4 -12.15 -19.06 -1.97
CA ARG A 4 -12.29 -18.68 -0.56
C ARG A 4 -13.65 -19.19 -0.07
N GLY A 5 -13.67 -20.43 0.42
CA GLY A 5 -14.83 -20.94 1.17
C GLY A 5 -14.96 -20.20 2.52
N PRO A 6 -16.16 -20.15 3.12
CA PRO A 6 -16.37 -19.54 4.43
C PRO A 6 -15.40 -20.14 5.46
N SER A 7 -14.62 -19.28 6.11
CA SER A 7 -13.65 -19.68 7.13
C SER A 7 -14.41 -20.00 8.42
N TYR A 8 -14.45 -21.28 8.82
CA TYR A 8 -15.07 -21.71 10.08
C TYR A 8 -14.02 -22.01 11.16
N GLY A 9 -14.40 -21.84 12.44
CA GLY A 9 -13.57 -22.18 13.60
C GLY A 9 -12.31 -21.34 13.74
N LEU A 10 -11.15 -22.00 13.88
CA LEU A 10 -9.84 -21.39 14.12
C LEU A 10 -9.46 -20.32 13.08
N SER A 11 -9.78 -20.54 11.80
CA SER A 11 -9.50 -19.57 10.73
C SER A 11 -10.28 -18.27 10.90
N ARG A 12 -11.50 -18.33 11.45
CA ARG A 12 -12.32 -17.16 11.73
C ARG A 12 -11.82 -16.40 12.95
N GLU A 13 -11.46 -17.10 14.02
CA GLU A 13 -10.88 -16.48 15.21
C GLU A 13 -9.53 -15.80 14.93
N VAL A 14 -8.71 -16.40 14.06
CA VAL A 14 -7.45 -15.80 13.59
C VAL A 14 -7.73 -14.55 12.74
N GLN A 15 -8.71 -14.62 11.84
CA GLN A 15 -9.10 -13.48 11.02
C GLN A 15 -9.64 -12.33 11.90
N GLU A 16 -10.52 -12.62 12.86
CA GLU A 16 -11.08 -11.65 13.80
C GLU A 16 -9.97 -11.00 14.65
N LYS A 17 -8.97 -11.77 15.12
CA LYS A 17 -7.80 -11.22 15.81
C LYS A 17 -6.92 -10.33 14.94
N ILE A 18 -6.79 -10.63 13.65
CA ILE A 18 -6.06 -9.78 12.69
C ILE A 18 -6.85 -8.51 12.41
N GLU A 19 -8.18 -8.60 12.33
CA GLU A 19 -9.06 -7.45 12.13
C GLU A 19 -9.07 -6.53 13.36
N GLN A 20 -9.05 -7.07 14.58
CA GLN A 20 -8.93 -6.29 15.81
C GLN A 20 -7.62 -5.49 15.92
N LYS A 21 -6.56 -5.93 15.24
CA LYS A 21 -5.28 -5.19 15.18
C LYS A 21 -5.31 -4.03 14.20
N TYR A 22 -6.35 -3.92 13.38
CA TYR A 22 -6.46 -2.84 12.41
C TYR A 22 -6.99 -1.58 13.07
N ASP A 23 -6.15 -0.56 13.12
CA ASP A 23 -6.50 0.73 13.70
C ASP A 23 -6.95 1.70 12.58
N GLN A 24 -8.22 2.12 12.65
CA GLN A 24 -8.82 3.03 11.66
C GLN A 24 -8.29 4.46 11.80
N GLU A 25 -7.93 4.90 13.01
CA GLU A 25 -7.33 6.21 13.21
C GLU A 25 -5.91 6.24 12.61
N LEU A 26 -5.17 5.14 12.78
CA LEU A 26 -3.87 4.96 12.14
C LEU A 26 -3.99 4.96 10.61
N GLU A 27 -4.98 4.27 10.03
CA GLU A 27 -5.26 4.32 8.59
C GLU A 27 -5.43 5.76 8.11
N SER A 28 -6.32 6.53 8.75
CA SER A 28 -6.59 7.91 8.34
C SER A 28 -5.34 8.78 8.43
N ARG A 29 -4.55 8.62 9.51
CA ARG A 29 -3.28 9.35 9.66
C ARG A 29 -2.25 8.99 8.59
N LEU A 30 -2.17 7.71 8.23
CA LEU A 30 -1.28 7.24 7.16
C LEU A 30 -1.71 7.79 5.79
N VAL A 31 -3.01 7.78 5.48
CA VAL A 31 -3.54 8.37 4.23
C VAL A 31 -3.15 9.84 4.12
N ASP A 32 -3.41 10.63 5.17
CA ASP A 32 -3.08 12.05 5.18
C ASP A 32 -1.57 12.30 5.04
N TRP A 33 -0.75 11.52 5.73
CA TRP A 33 0.70 11.61 5.62
C TRP A 33 1.21 11.28 4.20
N ILE A 34 0.74 10.19 3.60
CA ILE A 34 1.15 9.76 2.25
C ILE A 34 0.78 10.83 1.21
N VAL A 35 -0.41 11.40 1.31
CA VAL A 35 -0.89 12.45 0.41
C VAL A 35 -0.05 13.72 0.55
N ALA A 36 0.22 14.16 1.78
CA ALA A 36 1.08 15.30 2.05
C ALA A 36 2.50 15.07 1.49
N GLN A 37 3.05 13.89 1.73
CA GLN A 37 4.41 13.53 1.34
C GLN A 37 4.57 13.37 -0.18
N CYS A 38 3.52 12.96 -0.90
CA CYS A 38 3.53 12.86 -2.36
C CYS A 38 3.14 14.17 -3.09
N GLY A 39 3.08 15.30 -2.38
CA GLY A 39 2.80 16.61 -2.97
C GLY A 39 1.31 16.94 -3.17
N GLY A 40 0.41 16.28 -2.43
CA GLY A 40 -1.00 16.66 -2.33
C GLY A 40 -1.89 16.33 -3.53
N ASN A 41 -1.31 15.90 -4.66
CA ASN A 41 -2.05 15.62 -5.90
C ASN A 41 -2.46 14.15 -6.05
N ILE A 42 -2.58 13.43 -4.92
CA ILE A 42 -3.04 12.04 -4.89
C ILE A 42 -4.45 12.00 -4.31
N GLU A 43 -5.35 11.33 -5.01
CA GLU A 43 -6.71 11.09 -4.53
C GLU A 43 -6.69 10.17 -3.31
N LYS A 44 -7.33 10.62 -2.22
CA LYS A 44 -7.49 9.83 -1.00
C LYS A 44 -8.38 8.62 -1.28
N PRO A 45 -8.04 7.43 -0.77
CA PRO A 45 -8.95 6.29 -0.84
C PRO A 45 -10.18 6.55 0.02
N GLN A 46 -11.27 5.85 -0.29
CA GLN A 46 -12.39 5.74 0.64
C GLN A 46 -11.91 5.06 1.93
N PRO A 47 -12.47 5.40 3.10
CA PRO A 47 -12.11 4.75 4.34
C PRO A 47 -12.35 3.24 4.27
N GLY A 48 -11.55 2.50 5.01
CA GLY A 48 -11.67 1.06 5.18
C GLY A 48 -10.52 0.28 4.57
N LYS A 49 -10.11 -0.75 5.31
CA LYS A 49 -8.97 -1.63 5.02
C LYS A 49 -8.88 -2.10 3.57
N GLN A 50 -10.00 -2.52 2.98
CA GLN A 50 -9.99 -3.03 1.60
C GLN A 50 -9.70 -1.93 0.57
N ASN A 51 -10.23 -0.73 0.78
CA ASN A 51 -10.00 0.42 -0.08
C ASN A 51 -8.56 0.91 0.07
N PHE A 52 -8.07 1.02 1.32
CA PHE A 52 -6.68 1.36 1.61
C PHE A 52 -5.69 0.36 0.99
N GLN A 53 -5.98 -0.95 1.10
CA GLN A 53 -5.18 -1.99 0.47
C GLN A 53 -5.18 -1.85 -1.07
N ASN A 54 -6.34 -1.68 -1.69
CA ASN A 54 -6.45 -1.55 -3.14
C ASN A 54 -5.71 -0.32 -3.67
N TRP A 55 -5.71 0.77 -2.90
CA TRP A 55 -4.99 2.00 -3.21
C TRP A 55 -3.48 1.81 -3.27
N LEU A 56 -2.92 1.01 -2.36
CA LEU A 56 -1.48 0.71 -2.32
C LEU A 56 -1.07 -0.48 -3.21
N MET A 57 -2.03 -1.32 -3.61
CA MET A 57 -1.77 -2.59 -4.29
C MET A 57 -1.07 -2.47 -5.65
N ASP A 58 -1.30 -1.38 -6.40
CA ASP A 58 -0.59 -1.17 -7.68
C ASP A 58 0.90 -0.82 -7.48
N GLY A 59 1.29 -0.42 -6.27
CA GLY A 59 2.66 -0.05 -5.91
C GLY A 59 3.10 1.35 -6.37
N THR A 60 2.37 1.99 -7.29
CA THR A 60 2.74 3.33 -7.80
C THR A 60 2.82 4.38 -6.68
N ILE A 61 1.87 4.37 -5.74
CA ILE A 61 1.85 5.31 -4.62
C ILE A 61 3.02 5.07 -3.68
N LEU A 62 3.35 3.80 -3.40
CA LEU A 62 4.48 3.42 -2.58
C LEU A 62 5.80 3.89 -3.20
N CYS A 63 5.97 3.72 -4.52
CA CYS A 63 7.15 4.21 -5.22
C CYS A 63 7.27 5.74 -5.19
N ARG A 64 6.16 6.47 -5.32
CA ARG A 64 6.15 7.94 -5.20
C ARG A 64 6.49 8.38 -3.77
N LEU A 65 5.94 7.68 -2.78
CA LEU A 65 6.16 7.95 -1.37
C LEU A 65 7.64 7.80 -0.98
N ILE A 66 8.27 6.69 -1.36
CA ILE A 66 9.68 6.51 -1.02
C ILE A 66 10.54 7.54 -1.75
N ASN A 67 10.29 7.82 -3.02
CA ASN A 67 11.04 8.83 -3.76
C ASN A 67 10.97 10.22 -3.13
N SER A 68 9.81 10.64 -2.61
CA SER A 68 9.69 11.95 -1.98
C SER A 68 10.38 12.06 -0.62
N LEU A 69 10.74 10.94 0.00
CA LEU A 69 11.59 10.92 1.21
C LEU A 69 13.08 11.13 0.88
N TYR A 70 13.49 10.93 -0.36
CA TYR A 70 14.87 11.16 -0.79
C TYR A 70 15.06 12.58 -1.35
N PRO A 71 16.27 13.16 -1.23
CA PRO A 71 16.59 14.42 -1.88
C PRO A 71 16.52 14.26 -3.39
N ARG A 72 16.12 15.34 -4.09
CA ARG A 72 15.99 15.36 -5.56
C ARG A 72 17.25 14.81 -6.24
N GLY A 73 17.06 13.84 -7.12
CA GLY A 73 18.15 13.19 -7.87
C GLY A 73 18.79 11.97 -7.19
N LYS A 74 18.44 11.66 -5.93
CA LYS A 74 18.84 10.42 -5.24
C LYS A 74 17.67 9.45 -5.04
N GLU A 75 16.61 9.63 -5.80
CA GLU A 75 15.42 8.78 -5.74
C GLU A 75 15.78 7.33 -6.09
N PRO A 76 15.43 6.35 -5.24
CA PRO A 76 15.75 4.95 -5.46
C PRO A 76 15.01 4.39 -6.68
N ILE A 77 13.79 4.88 -6.97
CA ILE A 77 12.94 4.35 -8.04
C ILE A 77 12.79 5.40 -9.15
N LYS A 78 13.62 5.33 -10.19
CA LYS A 78 13.67 6.38 -11.23
C LYS A 78 12.47 6.37 -12.20
N LYS A 79 11.82 5.23 -12.38
CA LYS A 79 10.71 5.07 -13.34
C LYS A 79 9.58 4.30 -12.68
N ILE A 80 8.39 4.88 -12.71
CA ILE A 80 7.18 4.29 -12.17
C ILE A 80 6.20 4.11 -13.34
N PRO A 81 6.29 3.02 -14.12
CA PRO A 81 5.39 2.79 -15.23
C PRO A 81 3.99 2.45 -14.73
N GLU A 82 2.97 3.08 -15.33
CA GLU A 82 1.58 2.69 -15.13
C GLU A 82 1.30 1.41 -15.92
N THR A 83 0.82 0.38 -15.24
CA THR A 83 0.60 -0.93 -15.85
C THR A 83 -0.37 -1.75 -15.02
N GLN A 84 -1.30 -2.41 -15.71
CA GLN A 84 -2.26 -3.33 -15.08
C GLN A 84 -1.69 -4.76 -14.94
N MET A 85 -0.45 -4.99 -15.36
CA MET A 85 0.19 -6.29 -15.26
C MET A 85 0.57 -6.60 -13.82
N ALA A 86 -0.09 -7.59 -13.21
CA ALA A 86 0.12 -7.97 -11.81
C ALA A 86 1.59 -8.21 -11.43
N PHE A 87 2.38 -8.83 -12.32
CA PHE A 87 3.81 -9.06 -12.04
C PHE A 87 4.62 -7.76 -11.92
N LYS A 88 4.26 -6.72 -12.69
CA LYS A 88 4.91 -5.41 -12.58
C LYS A 88 4.47 -4.64 -11.34
N GLN A 89 3.22 -4.82 -10.90
CA GLN A 89 2.75 -4.28 -9.61
C GLN A 89 3.52 -4.92 -8.45
N MET A 90 3.72 -6.23 -8.46
CA MET A 90 4.55 -6.93 -7.47
C MET A 90 6.00 -6.44 -7.48
N GLU A 91 6.59 -6.22 -8.66
CA GLU A 91 7.94 -5.67 -8.79
C GLU A 91 8.06 -4.25 -8.19
N LYS A 92 7.06 -3.39 -8.41
CA LYS A 92 6.99 -2.04 -7.79
C LYS A 92 6.98 -2.12 -6.27
N ILE A 93 6.17 -3.02 -5.70
CA ILE A 93 6.11 -3.23 -4.25
C ILE A 93 7.47 -3.74 -3.73
N SER A 94 8.10 -4.69 -4.43
CA SER A 94 9.43 -5.20 -4.06
C SER A 94 10.49 -4.09 -4.04
N GLN A 95 10.52 -3.22 -5.05
CA GLN A 95 11.46 -2.09 -5.11
C GLN A 95 11.23 -1.11 -3.96
N PHE A 96 9.98 -0.83 -3.62
CA PHE A 96 9.64 -0.01 -2.46
C PHE A 96 10.19 -0.63 -1.16
N LEU A 97 9.97 -1.91 -0.92
CA LEU A 97 10.43 -2.60 0.29
C LEU A 97 11.97 -2.55 0.40
N GLN A 98 12.67 -2.86 -0.70
CA GLN A 98 14.14 -2.80 -0.73
C GLN A 98 14.67 -1.40 -0.41
N ALA A 99 14.01 -0.35 -0.90
CA ALA A 99 14.40 1.02 -0.62
C ALA A 99 14.02 1.48 0.81
N ALA A 100 12.95 0.93 1.38
CA ALA A 100 12.51 1.24 2.74
C ALA A 100 13.35 0.54 3.82
N GLU A 101 13.95 -0.60 3.51
CA GLU A 101 14.84 -1.35 4.41
C GLU A 101 16.30 -0.86 4.40
N ALA A 102 16.69 -0.08 3.38
CA ALA A 102 18.06 0.41 3.18
C ALA A 102 18.36 1.69 3.99
#